data_AF-A0A1S3ZAP4-F1
#
_entry.id   AF-A0A1S3ZAP4-F1
#
_cell.length_a   1.000
_cell.length_b   1.000
_cell.length_c   1.000
_cell.angle_alpha   90.00
_cell.angle_beta   90.00
_cell.angle_gamma   90.00
#
_symmetry.space_group_name_H-M   'P 1'
#
loop_
_entity.id
_entity.type
_entity.pdbx_description
1 polymer ?
#
loop_
_entity_poly.entity_id
_entity_poly.type
_entity_poly.pdbx_seq_one_letter_code
_entity_poly.pdbx_strand_id
1 'polypeptide(L)'
;MITAILWRALLRASQAISGKWKPSLMSFPLNLRCKLKYPEVNNPLGNFIIEIPITFEPKVSNMELQDFIILIRETVQKIINYCDVASANDVVEMMANLYNKSYGGREWGANDEFTCSSLCRFHMQEADFGWGNPSLMHFGSRHNQVLWLYSTQCGTSLAVQMDLKENYMDFIEHDQDFLAFIKI
;
A
#
# COMPACT_ATOMS: atom_id res chain seq x y z
N MET A 1 8.18 -2.13 -5.81
CA MET A 1 9.36 -1.26 -5.69
C MET A 1 9.05 -0.01 -4.90
N ILE A 2 8.24 0.94 -5.42
CA ILE A 2 7.95 2.20 -4.71
C ILE A 2 7.42 1.96 -3.28
N THR A 3 6.41 1.09 -3.12
CA THR A 3 5.89 0.71 -1.80
C THR A 3 6.96 0.13 -0.87
N ALA A 4 7.94 -0.62 -1.40
CA ALA A 4 9.04 -1.18 -0.60
C ALA A 4 9.99 -0.08 -0.11
N ILE A 5 10.31 0.90 -0.97
CA ILE A 5 11.12 2.07 -0.61
C ILE A 5 10.41 2.88 0.48
N LEU A 6 9.12 3.17 0.29
CA LEU A 6 8.30 3.90 1.24
C LEU A 6 8.21 3.17 2.59
N TRP A 7 7.90 1.88 2.58
CA TRP A 7 7.77 1.12 3.81
C TRP A 7 9.09 1.02 4.58
N ARG A 8 10.22 0.79 3.88
CA ARG A 8 11.54 0.77 4.50
C ARG A 8 11.88 2.09 5.18
N ALA A 9 11.59 3.23 4.53
CA ALA A 9 11.78 4.55 5.12
C ALA A 9 10.91 4.74 6.38
N LEU A 10 9.63 4.34 6.31
CA LEU A 10 8.69 4.40 7.44
C LEU A 10 9.14 3.54 8.63
N LEU A 11 9.69 2.35 8.39
CA LEU A 11 10.19 1.49 9.44
C LEU A 11 11.42 2.10 10.13
N ARG A 12 12.31 2.75 9.36
CA ARG A 12 13.45 3.49 9.92
C ARG A 12 13.00 4.70 10.73
N ALA A 13 12.01 5.43 10.23
CA ALA A 13 11.39 6.53 10.98
C ALA A 13 10.81 6.03 12.31
N SER A 14 10.03 4.94 12.29
CA SER A 14 9.49 4.30 13.49
C SER A 14 10.57 3.93 14.49
N GLN A 15 11.66 3.31 14.02
CA GLN A 15 12.79 2.91 14.84
C GLN A 15 13.45 4.14 15.49
N ALA A 16 13.69 5.21 14.72
CA ALA A 16 14.29 6.44 15.21
C ALA A 16 13.40 7.14 16.25
N ILE A 17 12.10 7.20 16.02
CA ILE A 17 11.11 7.84 16.91
C ILE A 17 10.98 7.06 18.22
N SER A 18 10.96 5.72 18.16
CA SER A 18 10.64 4.88 19.31
C SER A 18 11.83 4.24 20.00
N GLY A 19 13.03 4.37 19.43
CA GLY A 19 14.27 3.77 19.92
C GLY A 19 14.38 2.26 19.73
N LYS A 20 13.39 1.61 19.10
CA LYS A 20 13.39 0.16 18.86
C LYS A 20 12.63 -0.21 17.59
N TRP A 21 12.98 -1.34 17.01
CA TRP A 21 12.17 -1.94 15.95
C TRP A 21 10.83 -2.42 16.53
N LYS A 22 9.74 -2.05 15.85
CA LYS A 22 8.38 -2.49 16.18
C LYS A 22 7.83 -3.37 15.06
N PRO A 23 6.90 -4.28 15.35
CA PRO A 23 6.14 -4.91 14.31
C PRO A 23 5.36 -3.85 13.53
N SER A 24 5.22 -4.07 12.23
CA SER A 24 4.55 -3.14 11.34
C SER A 24 3.74 -3.89 10.31
N LEU A 25 2.67 -3.26 9.84
CA LEU A 25 1.84 -3.75 8.77
C LEU A 25 1.72 -2.70 7.67
N MET A 26 1.88 -3.17 6.45
CA MET A 26 1.54 -2.43 5.24
C MET A 26 0.29 -3.05 4.63
N SER A 27 -0.83 -2.34 4.66
CA SER A 27 -2.05 -2.74 3.96
C SER A 27 -1.92 -2.42 2.47
N PHE A 28 -2.23 -3.42 1.65
CA PHE A 28 -2.17 -3.32 0.20
C PHE A 28 -3.54 -3.66 -0.41
N PRO A 29 -4.33 -2.65 -0.83
CA PRO A 29 -5.60 -2.89 -1.49
C PRO A 29 -5.38 -3.52 -2.87
N LEU A 30 -5.84 -4.76 -3.03
CA LEU A 30 -5.80 -5.49 -4.29
C LEU A 30 -7.14 -5.39 -5.02
N ASN A 31 -7.13 -4.84 -6.23
CA ASN A 31 -8.29 -4.88 -7.13
C ASN A 31 -8.57 -6.32 -7.60
N LEU A 32 -9.75 -6.84 -7.24
CA LEU A 32 -10.21 -8.20 -7.58
C LEU A 32 -10.78 -8.31 -9.00
N ARG A 33 -11.05 -7.18 -9.67
CA ARG A 33 -11.53 -7.21 -11.06
C ARG A 33 -10.51 -7.93 -11.93
N CYS A 34 -11.02 -8.82 -12.78
CA CYS A 34 -10.26 -9.70 -13.65
C CYS A 34 -9.30 -10.67 -12.92
N LYS A 35 -9.50 -10.93 -11.62
CA LYS A 35 -8.73 -11.94 -10.84
C LYS A 35 -9.58 -13.11 -10.35
N LEU A 36 -10.90 -13.01 -10.53
CA LEU A 36 -11.86 -14.03 -10.17
C LEU A 36 -12.50 -14.55 -11.45
N LYS A 37 -12.83 -15.84 -11.51
CA LYS A 37 -13.34 -16.52 -12.73
C LYS A 37 -14.84 -16.81 -12.71
N TYR A 38 -15.61 -16.12 -11.86
CA TYR A 38 -17.06 -16.32 -11.73
C TYR A 38 -17.86 -15.29 -12.57
N PRO A 39 -19.01 -15.67 -13.16
CA PRO A 39 -19.80 -14.78 -14.02
C PRO A 39 -20.23 -13.45 -13.36
N GLU A 40 -20.48 -13.46 -12.05
CA GLU A 40 -20.95 -12.32 -11.27
C GLU A 40 -19.89 -11.22 -11.09
N VAL A 41 -18.62 -11.51 -11.42
CA VAL A 41 -17.50 -10.56 -11.29
C VAL A 41 -17.20 -9.81 -12.58
N ASN A 42 -18.10 -9.90 -13.57
CA ASN A 42 -18.02 -9.15 -14.81
C ASN A 42 -18.43 -7.69 -14.56
N ASN A 43 -17.44 -6.80 -14.62
CA ASN A 43 -17.59 -5.35 -14.47
C ASN A 43 -18.42 -4.88 -13.26
N PRO A 44 -18.08 -5.31 -12.02
CA PRO A 44 -18.84 -4.93 -10.84
C PRO A 44 -18.69 -3.43 -10.56
N LEU A 45 -19.79 -2.79 -10.19
CA LEU A 45 -19.80 -1.44 -9.65
C LEU A 45 -19.57 -1.47 -8.13
N GLY A 46 -18.89 -0.45 -7.60
CA GLY A 46 -18.60 -0.34 -6.16
C GLY A 46 -17.26 -0.94 -5.75
N ASN A 47 -17.08 -1.15 -4.44
CA ASN A 47 -15.84 -1.66 -3.87
C ASN A 47 -15.67 -3.14 -4.22
N PHE A 48 -14.59 -3.44 -4.95
CA PHE A 48 -14.27 -4.81 -5.35
C PHE A 48 -12.78 -5.05 -5.14
N ILE A 49 -12.40 -5.01 -3.87
CA ILE A 49 -11.02 -5.10 -3.40
C ILE A 49 -10.92 -6.06 -2.22
N ILE A 50 -9.71 -6.57 -1.98
CA ILE A 50 -9.33 -7.14 -0.69
C ILE A 50 -8.12 -6.38 -0.15
N GLU A 51 -8.08 -6.14 1.15
CA GLU A 51 -6.89 -5.62 1.82
C GLU A 51 -5.94 -6.78 2.10
N ILE A 52 -4.74 -6.70 1.54
CA ILE A 52 -3.67 -7.67 1.81
C ILE A 52 -2.77 -7.08 2.91
N PRO A 53 -2.81 -7.63 4.13
CA PRO A 53 -1.89 -7.23 5.18
C PRO A 53 -0.52 -7.88 4.95
N ILE A 54 0.52 -7.06 4.83
CA ILE A 54 1.90 -7.51 4.73
C ILE A 54 2.61 -7.11 6.01
N THR A 55 3.15 -8.07 6.75
CA THR A 55 3.67 -7.84 8.09
C THR A 55 5.19 -7.88 8.13
N PHE A 56 5.79 -7.00 8.93
CA PHE A 56 7.19 -6.99 9.29
C PHE A 56 7.32 -7.29 10.78
N GLU A 57 8.26 -8.18 11.13
CA GLU A 57 8.55 -8.54 12.51
C GLU A 57 10.00 -8.19 12.87
N PRO A 58 10.27 -7.51 14.01
CA PRO A 58 11.60 -7.05 14.40
C PRO A 58 12.68 -8.12 14.50
N LYS A 59 12.31 -9.39 14.66
CA LYS A 59 13.28 -10.51 14.66
C LYS A 59 13.96 -10.68 13.28
N VAL A 60 13.44 -10.04 12.24
CA VAL A 60 13.96 -10.01 10.86
C VAL A 60 14.69 -8.68 10.59
N SER A 61 15.40 -8.12 11.57
CA SER A 61 15.88 -6.71 11.60
C SER A 61 16.84 -6.25 10.49
N ASN A 62 17.25 -7.13 9.56
CA ASN A 62 18.23 -6.82 8.51
C ASN A 62 17.65 -6.98 7.10
N MET A 63 16.35 -6.73 6.91
CA MET A 63 15.76 -6.75 5.57
C MET A 63 16.30 -5.60 4.72
N GLU A 64 16.98 -5.94 3.64
CA GLU A 64 17.37 -5.00 2.61
C GLU A 64 16.17 -4.64 1.73
N LEU A 65 16.28 -3.57 0.93
CA LEU A 65 15.21 -3.14 0.03
C LEU A 65 14.70 -4.28 -0.88
N GLN A 66 15.61 -5.13 -1.35
CA GLN A 66 15.27 -6.30 -2.17
C GLN A 66 14.37 -7.30 -1.44
N ASP A 67 14.57 -7.48 -0.13
CA ASP A 67 13.78 -8.42 0.68
C ASP A 67 12.35 -7.90 0.85
N PHE A 68 12.17 -6.59 1.02
CA PHE A 68 10.84 -5.98 1.02
C PHE A 68 10.14 -6.12 -0.34
N ILE A 69 10.87 -5.98 -1.44
CA ILE A 69 10.31 -6.16 -2.79
C ILE A 69 9.83 -7.60 -2.97
N ILE A 70 10.65 -8.57 -2.58
CA ILE A 70 10.33 -10.01 -2.66
C ILE A 70 9.13 -10.31 -1.76
N LEU A 71 9.17 -9.89 -0.49
CA LEU A 71 8.07 -10.08 0.47
C LEU A 71 6.75 -9.57 -0.08
N ILE A 72 6.70 -8.30 -0.52
CA ILE A 72 5.47 -7.71 -1.06
C ILE A 72 4.99 -8.48 -2.29
N ARG A 73 5.91 -8.80 -3.21
CA ARG A 73 5.56 -9.48 -4.46
C ARG A 73 5.02 -10.89 -4.19
N GLU A 74 5.68 -11.67 -3.35
CA GLU A 74 5.29 -13.04 -3.04
C GLU A 74 3.96 -13.09 -2.29
N THR A 75 3.77 -12.23 -1.29
CA THR A 75 2.50 -12.16 -0.55
C THR A 75 1.35 -11.79 -1.47
N VAL A 76 1.50 -10.75 -2.31
CA VAL A 76 0.46 -10.34 -3.25
C VAL A 76 0.20 -11.44 -4.29
N GLN A 77 1.25 -12.04 -4.87
CA GLN A 77 1.09 -13.06 -5.89
C GLN A 77 0.42 -14.33 -5.36
N LYS A 78 0.72 -14.73 -4.11
CA LYS A 78 0.06 -15.86 -3.45
C LYS A 78 -1.45 -15.64 -3.37
N ILE A 79 -1.88 -14.44 -3.01
CA ILE A 79 -3.30 -14.09 -2.93
C ILE A 79 -3.93 -14.05 -4.31
N ILE A 80 -3.27 -13.46 -5.32
CA ILE A 80 -3.74 -13.46 -6.72
C ILE A 80 -3.94 -14.89 -7.22
N ASN A 81 -2.96 -15.77 -7.00
CA ASN A 81 -3.03 -17.17 -7.44
C ASN A 81 -4.16 -17.93 -6.75
N TYR A 82 -4.42 -17.66 -5.48
CA TYR A 82 -5.57 -18.24 -4.78
C TYR A 82 -6.88 -17.73 -5.38
N CYS A 83 -7.03 -16.42 -5.56
CA CYS A 83 -8.23 -15.81 -6.15
C CYS A 83 -8.57 -16.37 -7.54
N ASP A 84 -7.56 -16.75 -8.33
CA ASP A 84 -7.74 -17.27 -9.68
C ASP A 84 -8.55 -18.59 -9.74
N VAL A 85 -8.57 -19.35 -8.63
CA VAL A 85 -9.24 -20.66 -8.54
C VAL A 85 -10.29 -20.74 -7.42
N ALA A 86 -10.35 -19.75 -6.53
CA ALA A 86 -11.12 -19.78 -5.29
C ALA A 86 -12.56 -19.29 -5.45
N SER A 87 -13.54 -20.08 -5.02
CA SER A 87 -14.96 -19.74 -5.09
C SER A 87 -15.29 -18.43 -4.36
N ALA A 88 -16.48 -17.86 -4.62
CA ALA A 88 -16.93 -16.67 -3.90
C ALA A 88 -16.89 -16.86 -2.37
N ASN A 89 -17.27 -18.04 -1.88
CA ASN A 89 -17.21 -18.37 -0.45
C ASN A 89 -15.77 -18.44 0.06
N ASP A 90 -14.86 -19.04 -0.72
CA ASP A 90 -13.44 -19.12 -0.37
C ASP A 90 -12.80 -17.72 -0.27
N VAL A 91 -13.17 -16.81 -1.17
CA VAL A 91 -12.69 -15.41 -1.14
C VAL A 91 -13.21 -14.67 0.08
N VAL A 92 -14.50 -14.84 0.43
CA VAL A 92 -15.10 -14.25 1.64
C VAL A 92 -14.43 -14.78 2.90
N GLU A 93 -14.20 -16.10 2.97
CA GLU A 93 -13.51 -16.73 4.10
C GLU A 93 -12.06 -16.23 4.21
N MET A 94 -11.34 -16.16 3.08
CA MET A 94 -9.98 -15.60 3.07
C MET A 94 -9.97 -14.15 3.57
N MET A 95 -10.90 -13.31 3.11
CA MET A 95 -11.00 -11.92 3.54
C MET A 95 -11.20 -11.83 5.06
N ALA A 96 -12.12 -12.62 5.62
CA ALA A 96 -12.35 -12.68 7.06
C ALA A 96 -11.09 -13.15 7.81
N ASN A 97 -10.38 -14.15 7.29
CA ASN A 97 -9.15 -14.67 7.87
C ASN A 97 -8.00 -13.65 7.86
N LEU A 98 -7.82 -12.92 6.76
CA LEU A 98 -6.84 -11.83 6.67
C LEU A 98 -7.18 -10.73 7.68
N TYR A 99 -8.46 -10.34 7.74
CA TYR A 99 -8.91 -9.32 8.68
C TYR A 99 -8.67 -9.75 10.14
N ASN A 100 -9.06 -10.96 10.52
CA ASN A 100 -8.93 -11.43 11.90
C ASN A 100 -7.46 -11.58 12.33
N LYS A 101 -6.57 -12.01 11.44
CA LYS A 101 -5.14 -12.16 11.74
C LYS A 101 -4.42 -10.81 11.86
N SER A 102 -4.90 -9.79 11.16
CA SER A 102 -4.16 -8.55 10.99
C SER A 102 -4.81 -7.33 11.65
N TYR A 103 -6.13 -7.19 11.60
CA TYR A 103 -6.85 -6.04 12.15
C TYR A 103 -7.71 -6.39 13.38
N GLY A 104 -8.24 -7.62 13.43
CA GLY A 104 -9.09 -8.11 14.53
C GLY A 104 -8.32 -8.75 15.70
N GLY A 105 -7.02 -9.02 15.55
CA GLY A 105 -6.18 -9.62 16.58
C GLY A 105 -5.88 -8.66 17.72
N ARG A 106 -5.95 -9.12 18.98
CA ARG A 106 -5.79 -8.28 20.19
C ARG A 106 -4.38 -7.68 20.41
N GLU A 107 -3.39 -7.96 19.56
CA GLU A 107 -2.00 -7.49 19.76
C GLU A 107 -1.62 -6.24 18.94
N TRP A 108 -2.54 -5.68 18.14
CA TRP A 108 -2.19 -4.67 17.13
C TRP A 108 -2.08 -3.22 17.63
N GLY A 109 -2.44 -2.93 18.88
CA GLY A 109 -2.32 -1.58 19.47
C GLY A 109 -0.87 -1.09 19.66
N ALA A 110 0.14 -1.94 19.43
CA ALA A 110 1.56 -1.63 19.57
C ALA A 110 2.32 -1.53 18.24
N ASN A 111 1.66 -1.75 17.10
CA ASN A 111 2.28 -1.90 15.78
C ASN A 111 2.10 -0.65 14.92
N ASP A 112 3.06 -0.37 14.05
CA ASP A 112 2.92 0.70 13.06
C ASP A 112 2.15 0.20 11.84
N GLU A 113 0.96 0.77 11.65
CA GLU A 113 0.07 0.47 10.53
C GLU A 113 0.14 1.58 9.48
N PHE A 114 0.36 1.17 8.24
CA PHE A 114 0.42 2.02 7.06
C PHE A 114 -0.44 1.41 5.95
N THR A 115 -1.02 2.26 5.10
CA THR A 115 -1.75 1.82 3.91
C THR A 115 -1.13 2.41 2.66
N CYS A 116 -0.88 1.60 1.65
CA CYS A 116 -0.34 2.06 0.37
C CYS A 116 -1.31 1.75 -0.77
N SER A 117 -2.03 2.77 -1.26
CA SER A 117 -2.99 2.65 -2.35
C SER A 117 -2.39 3.13 -3.67
N SER A 118 -2.48 2.29 -4.70
CA SER A 118 -2.03 2.66 -6.06
C SER A 118 -3.21 3.00 -6.97
N LEU A 119 -3.18 4.22 -7.49
CA LEU A 119 -4.11 4.75 -8.47
C LEU A 119 -3.48 4.85 -9.87
N CYS A 120 -2.27 4.32 -10.07
CA CYS A 120 -1.50 4.48 -11.33
C CYS A 120 -2.16 3.88 -12.58
N ARG A 121 -3.13 2.97 -12.41
CA ARG A 121 -3.88 2.33 -13.50
C ARG A 121 -5.27 2.92 -13.72
N PHE A 122 -5.61 4.01 -13.02
CA PHE A 122 -6.84 4.74 -13.27
C PHE A 122 -6.54 5.88 -14.24
N HIS A 123 -7.45 6.08 -15.20
CA HIS A 123 -7.35 7.12 -16.22
C HIS A 123 -7.72 8.52 -15.68
N MET A 124 -7.36 8.83 -14.43
CA MET A 124 -7.74 10.10 -13.78
C MET A 124 -7.12 11.31 -14.47
N GLN A 125 -5.89 11.18 -14.97
CA GLN A 125 -5.19 12.23 -15.72
C GLN A 125 -5.72 12.41 -17.15
N GLU A 126 -6.59 11.53 -17.63
CA GLU A 126 -7.22 11.59 -18.96
C GLU A 126 -8.66 12.13 -18.88
N ALA A 127 -9.12 12.52 -17.69
CA ALA A 127 -10.46 13.03 -17.45
C ALA A 127 -10.60 14.48 -17.93
N ASP A 128 -10.87 14.66 -19.23
CA ASP A 128 -11.21 15.95 -19.83
C ASP A 128 -12.72 16.16 -19.85
N PHE A 129 -13.18 17.20 -19.15
CA PHE A 129 -14.59 17.61 -19.11
C PHE A 129 -14.90 18.80 -20.04
N GLY A 130 -14.00 19.13 -20.96
CA GLY A 130 -14.11 20.24 -21.92
C GLY A 130 -13.12 21.40 -21.67
N TRP A 131 -12.21 21.26 -20.71
CA TRP A 131 -11.22 22.28 -20.34
C TRP A 131 -9.78 21.75 -20.32
N GLY A 132 -9.56 20.56 -20.86
CA GLY A 132 -8.28 19.88 -20.85
C GLY A 132 -8.10 18.97 -19.63
N ASN A 133 -6.98 18.26 -19.63
CA ASN A 133 -6.64 17.27 -18.61
C ASN A 133 -6.23 17.92 -17.28
N PRO A 134 -6.42 17.20 -16.15
CA PRO A 134 -5.89 17.65 -14.86
C PRO A 134 -4.37 17.85 -14.90
N SER A 135 -3.90 18.92 -14.24
CA SER A 135 -2.46 19.20 -14.08
C SER A 135 -1.90 18.66 -12.76
N LEU A 136 -2.74 18.59 -11.72
CA LEU A 136 -2.41 18.08 -10.39
C LEU A 136 -3.60 17.31 -9.82
N MET A 137 -3.30 16.23 -9.09
CA MET A 137 -4.30 15.47 -8.35
C MET A 137 -3.96 15.51 -6.86
N HIS A 138 -4.97 15.67 -6.02
CA HIS A 138 -4.84 15.62 -4.57
C HIS A 138 -6.06 14.91 -3.98
N PHE A 139 -5.84 13.98 -3.06
CA PHE A 139 -6.89 13.08 -2.55
C PHE A 139 -7.49 13.54 -1.21
N GLY A 140 -7.21 14.79 -0.85
CA GLY A 140 -7.50 15.37 0.46
C GLY A 140 -6.54 14.85 1.52
N SER A 141 -6.49 15.53 2.67
CA SER A 141 -5.75 15.04 3.83
C SER A 141 -6.51 13.90 4.51
N ARG A 142 -5.77 12.92 5.00
CA ARG A 142 -6.29 11.83 5.82
C ARG A 142 -5.59 11.84 7.18
N HIS A 143 -6.35 11.59 8.24
CA HIS A 143 -5.78 11.43 9.60
C HIS A 143 -5.08 10.09 9.81
N ASN A 144 -5.10 9.21 8.80
CA ASN A 144 -4.51 7.88 8.85
C ASN A 144 -3.17 7.91 8.08
N GLN A 145 -2.22 7.07 8.48
CA GLN A 145 -0.90 6.97 7.84
C GLN A 145 -1.03 6.31 6.45
N VAL A 146 -1.35 7.09 5.43
CA VAL A 146 -1.74 6.63 4.09
C VAL A 146 -0.80 7.19 3.02
N LEU A 147 -0.48 6.34 2.04
CA LEU A 147 0.32 6.66 0.88
C LEU A 147 -0.53 6.47 -0.38
N TRP A 148 -0.69 7.53 -1.17
CA TRP A 148 -1.39 7.51 -2.46
C TRP A 148 -0.39 7.61 -3.60
N LEU A 149 -0.30 6.56 -4.42
CA LEU A 149 0.59 6.52 -5.59
C LEU A 149 -0.23 6.78 -6.84
N TYR A 150 0.17 7.74 -7.67
CA TYR A 150 -0.54 8.06 -8.90
C TYR A 150 0.40 8.51 -10.03
N SER A 151 -0.05 8.30 -11.27
CA SER A 151 0.70 8.68 -12.46
C SER A 151 0.64 10.19 -12.68
N THR A 152 1.75 10.77 -13.13
CA THR A 152 1.83 12.18 -13.53
C THR A 152 1.53 12.35 -15.02
N GLN A 153 1.14 13.56 -15.43
CA GLN A 153 0.79 13.91 -16.81
C GLN A 153 1.92 13.62 -17.81
N CYS A 154 3.18 13.70 -17.39
CA CYS A 154 4.35 13.44 -18.24
C CYS A 154 4.68 11.95 -18.42
N GLY A 155 3.89 11.03 -17.83
CA GLY A 155 3.95 9.57 -18.03
C GLY A 155 5.23 8.86 -17.54
N THR A 156 6.29 9.62 -17.27
CA THR A 156 7.63 9.11 -16.89
C THR A 156 7.90 9.17 -15.39
N SER A 157 7.06 9.87 -14.63
CA SER A 157 7.22 10.02 -13.18
C SER A 157 5.96 9.63 -12.41
N LEU A 158 6.17 9.08 -11.22
CA LEU A 158 5.13 8.69 -10.27
C LEU A 158 5.13 9.68 -9.12
N ALA A 159 3.96 10.21 -8.78
CA ALA A 159 3.79 11.06 -7.62
C ALA A 159 3.29 10.23 -6.43
N VAL A 160 3.78 10.57 -5.24
CA VAL A 160 3.34 9.98 -3.98
C VAL A 160 2.82 11.10 -3.09
N GLN A 161 1.53 11.08 -2.77
CA GLN A 161 0.99 11.88 -1.67
C GLN A 161 1.14 11.05 -0.39
N MET A 162 1.79 11.62 0.62
CA MET A 162 1.98 11.00 1.93
C MET A 162 1.20 11.76 2.99
N ASP A 163 0.24 11.10 3.61
CA ASP A 163 -0.49 11.61 4.77
C ASP A 163 0.05 10.86 5.99
N LEU A 164 1.02 11.45 6.71
CA LEU A 164 1.74 10.83 7.83
C LEU A 164 1.66 11.72 9.07
N LYS A 165 1.95 11.12 10.24
CA LYS A 165 2.12 11.90 11.48
C LYS A 165 3.36 12.79 11.33
N GLU A 166 3.32 13.96 11.95
CA GLU A 166 4.36 15.00 11.85
C GLU A 166 5.77 14.44 12.12
N ASN A 167 5.95 13.70 13.20
CA ASN A 167 7.24 13.08 13.53
C ASN A 167 7.78 12.08 12.49
N TYR A 168 6.90 11.42 11.73
CA TYR A 168 7.31 10.57 10.61
C TYR A 168 7.72 11.41 9.40
N MET A 169 6.98 12.47 9.10
CA MET A 169 7.35 13.42 8.04
C MET A 169 8.70 14.07 8.33
N ASP A 170 8.89 14.58 9.55
CA ASP A 170 10.13 15.21 10.00
C ASP A 170 11.34 14.30 9.77
N PHE A 171 11.21 13.00 10.06
CA PHE A 171 12.28 12.05 9.80
C PHE A 171 12.52 11.84 8.30
N ILE A 172 11.45 11.58 7.55
CA ILE A 172 11.51 11.25 6.11
C ILE A 172 12.11 12.39 5.30
N GLU A 173 11.80 13.64 5.64
CA GLU A 173 12.33 14.83 4.97
C GLU A 173 13.86 14.99 5.11
N HIS A 174 14.46 14.30 6.09
CA HIS A 174 15.91 14.37 6.36
C HIS A 174 16.65 13.04 6.08
N ASP A 175 15.93 11.95 5.78
CA ASP A 175 16.54 10.63 5.54
C ASP A 175 17.23 10.56 4.18
N GLN A 176 18.56 10.68 4.17
CA GLN A 176 19.36 10.69 2.94
C GLN A 176 19.17 9.46 2.04
N ASP A 177 18.96 8.28 2.61
CA ASP A 177 18.75 7.09 1.77
C ASP A 177 17.38 7.13 1.08
N PHE A 178 16.36 7.69 1.74
CA PHE A 178 15.05 7.88 1.14
C PHE A 178 15.10 9.01 0.10
N LEU A 179 15.74 10.12 0.45
CA LEU A 179 15.90 11.29 -0.43
C LEU A 179 16.61 10.94 -1.74
N ALA A 180 17.52 9.95 -1.74
CA ALA A 180 18.18 9.45 -2.94
C ALA A 180 17.22 8.88 -4.01
N PHE A 181 15.97 8.53 -3.64
CA PHE A 181 14.96 7.98 -4.56
C PHE A 181 13.94 9.02 -5.06
N ILE A 182 13.93 10.23 -4.51
CA ILE A 182 12.91 11.23 -4.84
C ILE A 182 13.52 12.44 -5.55
N LYS A 183 12.68 13.11 -6.33
CA LYS A 183 12.90 14.48 -6.79
C LYS A 183 11.80 15.31 -6.17
N ILE A 184 12.18 16.27 -5.32
CA ILE A 184 11.27 17.26 -4.73
C ILE A 184 11.09 18.40 -5.73
#